data_AF-A0A0B4EUR1-F1
#
_entry.id   AF-A0A0B4EUR1-F1
#
_cell.length_a   1.000
_cell.length_b   1.000
_cell.length_c   1.000
_cell.angle_alpha   90.00
_cell.angle_beta   90.00
_cell.angle_gamma   90.00
#
_symmetry.space_group_name_H-M   'P 1'
#
loop_
_entity.id
_entity.type
_entity.pdbx_description
1 polymer ?
#
loop_
_entity_poly.entity_id
_entity_poly.type
_entity_poly.pdbx_seq_one_letter_code
_entity_poly.pdbx_strand_id
1 'polypeptide(L)'
;MKKQKIEVPILMYHQFKEDMNHVGNSIATYVTRKQFEWHLRTLKFLGYETITFRDLEKIGLENRFKKRYIILTVDDGYQDNYEILFPLLKNIK
;
A
#
# COMPACT_ATOMS: atom_id res chain seq x y z
N MET A 1 -10.19 5.65 -30.63
CA MET A 1 -9.73 6.08 -29.29
C MET A 1 -9.33 4.85 -28.48
N LYS A 2 -8.08 4.71 -28.05
CA LYS A 2 -7.72 3.67 -27.06
C LYS A 2 -8.45 4.01 -25.75
N LYS A 3 -9.39 3.19 -25.30
CA LYS A 3 -9.93 3.30 -23.94
C LYS A 3 -8.74 3.20 -22.99
N GLN A 4 -8.40 4.28 -22.28
CA GLN A 4 -7.50 4.17 -21.14
C GLN A 4 -8.19 3.25 -20.14
N LYS A 5 -7.67 2.02 -20.01
CA LYS A 5 -8.02 1.15 -18.88
C LYS A 5 -7.39 1.79 -17.66
N ILE A 6 -8.18 2.54 -16.90
CA ILE A 6 -7.75 2.96 -15.57
C ILE A 6 -7.92 1.71 -14.72
N GLU A 7 -6.84 1.12 -14.22
CA GLU A 7 -6.91 -0.07 -13.36
C GLU A 7 -6.74 0.36 -11.90
N VAL A 8 -7.25 -0.46 -10.97
CA VAL A 8 -7.01 -0.26 -9.54
C VAL A 8 -5.77 -1.07 -9.17
N PRO A 9 -4.59 -0.45 -9.03
CA PRO A 9 -3.39 -1.15 -8.60
C PRO A 9 -3.56 -1.74 -7.19
N ILE A 10 -2.98 -2.93 -7.01
CA ILE A 10 -2.89 -3.61 -5.72
C ILE A 10 -1.39 -3.74 -5.41
N LEU A 11 -0.92 -3.01 -4.38
CA LEU A 11 0.46 -3.11 -3.91
C LEU A 11 0.53 -4.09 -2.74
N MET A 12 1.35 -5.11 -2.89
CA MET A 12 1.51 -6.18 -1.91
C MET A 12 2.85 -6.04 -1.19
N TYR A 13 2.80 -6.08 0.15
CA TYR A 13 3.95 -6.11 1.04
C TYR A 13 3.98 -7.45 1.80
N HIS A 14 5.13 -7.81 2.38
CA HIS A 14 5.24 -8.97 3.27
C HIS A 14 5.70 -8.54 4.67
N GLN A 15 6.95 -8.09 4.80
CA GLN A 15 7.55 -7.74 6.10
C GLN A 15 7.89 -6.25 6.21
N PHE A 16 7.87 -5.76 7.46
CA PHE A 16 8.34 -4.42 7.82
C PHE A 16 9.53 -4.52 8.78
N LYS A 17 10.55 -3.69 8.57
CA LYS A 17 11.72 -3.59 9.46
C LYS A 17 11.92 -2.16 9.91
N GLU A 18 12.55 -1.95 11.07
CA GLU A 18 12.88 -0.59 11.50
C GLU A 18 13.98 0.03 10.63
N ASP A 19 15.05 -0.72 10.40
CA ASP A 19 16.20 -0.28 9.64
C ASP A 19 16.81 -1.43 8.83
N MET A 20 17.93 -1.15 8.14
CA MET A 20 18.66 -2.13 7.33
C MET A 20 19.76 -2.86 8.13
N ASN A 21 19.85 -2.67 9.45
CA ASN A 21 21.00 -3.14 10.23
C ASN A 21 21.02 -4.67 10.43
N HIS A 22 19.91 -5.37 10.13
CA HIS A 22 19.77 -6.82 10.35
C HIS A 22 19.39 -7.61 9.09
N VAL A 23 19.82 -7.12 7.93
CA VAL A 23 19.45 -7.71 6.64
C VAL A 23 20.47 -8.79 6.27
N GLY A 24 20.06 -10.06 6.38
CA GLY A 24 20.81 -11.17 5.80
C GLY A 24 20.76 -11.15 4.26
N ASN A 25 21.69 -11.85 3.60
CA ASN A 25 21.86 -11.91 2.14
C ASN A 25 20.68 -12.55 1.34
N SER A 26 19.51 -12.73 1.96
CA SER A 26 18.31 -13.26 1.31
C SER A 26 17.56 -12.18 0.52
N ILE A 27 16.87 -12.57 -0.55
CA ILE A 27 15.97 -11.71 -1.33
C ILE A 27 15.06 -10.93 -0.36
N ALA A 28 15.25 -9.62 -0.30
CA ALA A 28 14.57 -8.74 0.62
C ALA A 28 13.08 -8.57 0.22
N THR A 29 12.19 -9.38 0.78
CA THR A 29 10.73 -9.16 0.72
C THR A 29 10.24 -8.25 1.85
N TYR A 30 11.11 -7.38 2.37
CA TYR A 30 10.78 -6.43 3.42
C TYR A 30 10.92 -4.98 2.94
N VAL A 31 10.23 -4.08 3.61
CA VAL A 31 10.43 -2.63 3.49
C VAL A 31 10.74 -2.05 4.86
N THR A 32 11.59 -1.02 4.92
CA THR A 32 11.83 -0.33 6.18
C THR A 32 10.67 0.61 6.53
N ARG A 33 10.51 0.96 7.82
CA ARG A 33 9.57 1.98 8.30
C ARG A 33 9.66 3.25 7.45
N LYS A 34 10.88 3.76 7.25
CA LYS A 34 11.14 4.98 6.48
C LYS A 34 10.74 4.84 5.00
N GLN A 35 11.02 3.69 4.38
CA GLN A 35 10.61 3.43 3.00
C GLN A 35 9.08 3.40 2.89
N PHE A 36 8.41 2.71 3.80
CA PHE A 36 6.95 2.62 3.78
C PHE A 36 6.28 3.97 4.05
N GLU A 37 6.78 4.77 5.00
CA GLU A 37 6.33 6.16 5.19
C GLU A 37 6.47 6.99 3.91
N TRP A 38 7.59 6.84 3.20
CA TRP A 38 7.81 7.52 1.94
C TRP A 38 6.85 7.05 0.85
N HIS A 39 6.54 5.75 0.76
CA HIS A 39 5.52 5.22 -0.15
C HIS A 39 4.16 5.90 0.10
N LEU A 40 3.72 5.96 1.36
CA LEU A 40 2.41 6.52 1.71
C LEU A 40 2.32 8.02 1.42
N ARG A 41 3.37 8.78 1.74
CA ARG A 41 3.46 10.21 1.39
C ARG A 41 3.44 10.41 -0.13
N THR A 42 4.12 9.54 -0.88
CA THR A 42 4.16 9.59 -2.34
C THR A 42 2.80 9.30 -2.96
N LEU A 43 2.10 8.28 -2.47
CA LEU A 43 0.73 7.96 -2.90
C LEU A 43 -0.21 9.15 -2.66
N LYS A 44 -0.16 9.75 -1.46
CA LYS A 44 -0.94 10.96 -1.13
C LYS A 44 -0.60 12.12 -2.06
N PHE A 45 0.70 12.39 -2.29
CA PHE A 45 1.17 13.45 -3.19
C PHE A 45 0.72 13.25 -4.64
N LEU A 46 0.71 12.01 -5.14
CA LEU A 46 0.25 11.67 -6.49
C LEU A 46 -1.28 11.64 -6.64
N GLY A 47 -2.02 11.91 -5.56
CA GLY A 47 -3.48 11.95 -5.56
C GLY A 47 -4.14 10.58 -5.55
N TYR A 48 -3.45 9.54 -5.05
CA TYR A 48 -4.07 8.23 -4.84
C TYR A 48 -4.96 8.23 -3.60
N GLU A 49 -6.15 7.68 -3.74
CA GLU A 49 -7.07 7.38 -2.65
C GLU A 49 -6.93 5.90 -2.29
N THR A 50 -6.44 5.63 -1.08
CA THR A 50 -6.32 4.25 -0.59
C THR A 50 -7.69 3.74 -0.19
N ILE A 51 -8.10 2.61 -0.76
CA ILE A 51 -9.41 1.99 -0.52
C ILE A 51 -9.25 0.55 -0.07
N THR A 52 -10.29 0.00 0.56
CA THR A 52 -10.39 -1.43 0.86
C THR A 52 -11.10 -2.18 -0.27
N PHE A 53 -11.02 -3.51 -0.26
CA PHE A 53 -11.84 -4.34 -1.17
C PHE A 53 -13.35 -4.10 -1.00
N ARG A 54 -13.80 -3.81 0.24
CA ARG A 54 -15.21 -3.47 0.52
C ARG A 54 -15.60 -2.13 -0.11
N ASP A 55 -14.68 -1.16 -0.16
CA ASP A 55 -14.94 0.11 -0.84
C ASP A 55 -14.97 -0.09 -2.36
N LEU A 56 -14.07 -0.91 -2.91
CA LEU A 56 -14.05 -1.25 -4.33
C LEU A 56 -15.34 -1.93 -4.81
N GLU A 57 -15.93 -2.79 -3.96
CA GLU A 57 -17.25 -3.39 -4.20
C GLU A 57 -18.33 -2.31 -4.30
N LYS A 58 -18.34 -1.33 -3.38
CA LYS A 58 -19.34 -0.26 -3.31
C LYS A 58 -19.23 0.79 -4.41
N ILE A 59 -18.03 1.08 -4.92
CA ILE A 59 -17.79 2.15 -5.90
C ILE A 59 -18.51 1.88 -7.23
N GLY A 60 -18.77 0.61 -7.59
CA GLY A 60 -19.41 0.25 -8.87
C GLY A 60 -18.48 0.43 -10.09
N LEU A 61 -18.71 -0.30 -11.17
CA LEU A 61 -17.77 -0.38 -12.30
C LEU A 61 -17.54 0.98 -12.98
N GLU A 62 -18.57 1.81 -13.15
CA GLU A 62 -18.43 3.11 -13.81
C GLU A 62 -17.65 4.16 -13.01
N ASN A 63 -17.61 4.05 -11.67
CA ASN A 63 -16.91 5.04 -10.84
C ASN A 63 -15.48 4.62 -10.48
N ARG A 64 -15.09 3.35 -10.71
CA ARG A 64 -13.73 2.83 -10.49
C ARG A 64 -12.65 3.61 -11.24
N PHE A 65 -13.04 4.34 -12.29
CA PHE A 65 -12.12 5.06 -13.17
C PHE A 65 -12.16 6.59 -12.97
N LYS A 66 -13.00 7.09 -12.05
CA LYS A 66 -13.17 8.53 -11.80
C LYS A 66 -12.11 9.12 -10.86
N LYS A 67 -11.46 8.28 -10.05
CA LYS A 67 -10.36 8.65 -9.15
C LYS A 67 -9.20 7.67 -9.30
N ARG A 68 -8.04 8.04 -8.76
CA ARG A 68 -6.87 7.16 -8.69
C ARG A 68 -6.95 6.31 -7.44
N TYR A 69 -7.67 5.20 -7.50
CA TYR A 69 -7.76 4.29 -6.36
C TYR A 69 -6.52 3.40 -6.26
N ILE A 70 -6.17 2.99 -5.04
CA ILE A 70 -5.12 1.99 -4.78
C ILE A 70 -5.52 1.11 -3.60
N ILE A 71 -5.17 -0.17 -3.65
CA ILE A 71 -5.32 -1.10 -2.54
C ILE A 71 -3.92 -1.49 -2.06
N LEU A 72 -3.71 -1.49 -0.74
CA LEU A 72 -2.51 -2.01 -0.11
C LEU A 72 -2.85 -3.35 0.54
N THR A 73 -2.09 -4.39 0.23
CA THR A 73 -2.20 -5.72 0.87
C THR A 73 -0.91 -6.07 1.57
N VAL A 74 -1.01 -6.87 2.62
CA VAL A 74 0.13 -7.34 3.40
C VAL A 74 -0.09 -8.80 3.74
N ASP A 75 0.80 -9.65 3.26
CA ASP A 75 0.65 -11.09 3.32
C ASP A 75 1.40 -11.68 4.54
N ASP A 76 1.27 -13.00 4.75
CA ASP A 76 1.93 -13.82 5.78
C ASP A 76 1.63 -13.52 7.26
N GLY A 77 1.10 -12.33 7.60
CA GLY A 77 0.67 -12.02 8.96
C GLY A 77 1.81 -11.91 9.98
N TYR A 78 3.00 -11.45 9.57
CA TYR A 78 4.12 -11.19 10.47
C TYR A 78 3.76 -10.20 11.59
N GLN A 79 4.38 -10.36 12.77
CA GLN A 79 4.18 -9.48 13.93
C GLN A 79 4.49 -8.01 13.61
N ASP A 80 5.46 -7.75 12.74
CA ASP A 80 5.84 -6.40 12.31
C ASP A 80 4.73 -5.67 11.53
N ASN A 81 3.75 -6.39 10.98
CA ASN A 81 2.53 -5.80 10.41
C ASN A 81 1.73 -5.01 11.46
N TYR A 82 1.72 -5.49 12.71
CA TYR A 82 1.03 -4.84 13.80
C TYR A 82 1.90 -3.77 14.47
N GLU A 83 3.18 -4.05 14.68
CA GLU A 83 4.06 -3.17 15.46
C GLU A 83 4.57 -1.95 14.68
N ILE A 84 4.80 -2.11 13.37
CA ILE A 84 5.39 -1.06 12.53
C ILE A 84 4.34 -0.49 11.58
N LEU A 85 3.73 -1.32 10.75
CA LEU A 85 2.79 -0.91 9.70
C LEU A 85 1.52 -0.24 10.28
N PHE A 86 0.84 -0.87 11.24
CA PHE A 86 -0.45 -0.39 11.72
C PHE A 86 -0.41 1.02 12.35
N PRO A 87 0.58 1.39 13.18
CA PRO A 87 0.75 2.77 13.65
C PRO A 87 0.93 3.77 12.51
N LEU A 88 1.67 3.42 11.46
CA LEU A 88 1.91 4.30 10.31
C LEU A 88 0.61 4.58 9.56
N LEU A 89 -0.22 3.56 9.33
CA LEU A 89 -1.53 3.71 8.68
C LEU A 89 -2.46 4.68 9.43
N LYS A 90 -2.40 4.74 10.76
CA LYS A 90 -3.20 5.67 11.57
C LYS A 90 -2.81 7.14 11.41
N ASN A 91 -1.55 7.41 11.08
CA ASN A 91 -1.00 8.76 11.01
C ASN A 91 -1.21 9.45 9.64
N ILE A 92 -1.83 8.77 8.67
CA ILE A 92 -1.96 9.24 7.27
C ILE A 92 -3.33 9.89 6.98
N LYS A 93 -4.09 10.22 8.02
CA LYS A 93 -5.31 11.02 7.85
C LYS A 93 -5.04 12.32 7.09
#